data_AF-A0A7S3T7J1-F1
#
_entry.id   AF-A0A7S3T7J1-F1
#
_cell.length_a   1.000
_cell.length_b   1.000
_cell.length_c   1.000
_cell.angle_alpha   90.00
_cell.angle_beta   90.00
_cell.angle_gamma   90.00
#
_symmetry.space_group_name_H-M   'P 1'
#
loop_
_entity.id
_entity.type
_entity.pdbx_description
1 polymer ?
#
loop_
_entity_poly.entity_id
_entity_poly.type
_entity_poly.pdbx_seq_one_letter_code
_entity_poly.pdbx_strand_id
1 'polypeptide(L)'
;VAEDKVAFELACDELRADEEVALAAVVHDGDALRLADATLRADRRFVLAAVMHSGYALLWASDELRADREVVLAAVRQRASALLYAQEDLQMDRGFILAAVALNGEAL
;
A
#
# COMPACT_ATOMS: atom_id res chain seq x y z
N VAL A 1 -23.06 9.16 30.79
CA VAL A 1 -22.43 7.84 30.52
C VAL A 1 -23.02 7.12 29.31
N ALA A 2 -24.26 7.42 28.87
CA ALA A 2 -24.81 6.84 27.63
C ALA A 2 -24.41 7.60 26.35
N GLU A 3 -24.20 8.92 26.39
CA GLU A 3 -23.87 9.72 25.20
C GLU A 3 -22.47 9.46 24.63
N ASP A 4 -21.45 9.25 25.48
CA ASP A 4 -20.08 8.96 25.03
C ASP A 4 -19.95 7.62 24.31
N LYS A 5 -20.77 6.63 24.68
CA LYS A 5 -20.73 5.30 24.06
C LYS A 5 -21.31 5.31 22.64
N VAL A 6 -22.38 6.08 22.44
CA VAL A 6 -23.05 6.23 21.14
C VAL A 6 -22.20 7.07 20.19
N ALA A 7 -21.53 8.12 20.70
CA ALA A 7 -20.59 8.91 19.91
C ALA A 7 -19.36 8.11 19.43
N PHE A 8 -18.85 7.21 20.28
CA PHE A 8 -17.71 6.35 19.91
C PHE A 8 -18.10 5.25 18.89
N GLU A 9 -19.30 4.66 19.04
CA GLU A 9 -19.81 3.65 18.10
C GLU A 9 -20.08 4.26 16.70
N LEU A 10 -20.68 5.46 16.62
CA LEU A 10 -20.88 6.18 15.35
C LEU A 10 -19.57 6.54 14.66
N ALA A 11 -18.59 7.06 15.41
CA ALA A 11 -17.27 7.39 14.85
C ALA A 11 -16.54 6.15 14.32
N CYS A 12 -16.67 4.99 14.99
CA CYS A 12 -16.12 3.74 14.50
C CYS A 12 -16.81 3.24 13.23
N ASP A 13 -18.12 3.41 13.11
CA ASP A 13 -18.86 2.97 11.94
C ASP A 13 -18.62 3.89 10.73
N GLU A 14 -18.50 5.20 10.93
CA GLU A 14 -18.08 6.16 9.89
C GLU A 14 -16.65 5.87 9.41
N LEU A 15 -15.71 5.68 10.35
CA LEU A 15 -14.31 5.36 10.01
C LEU A 15 -14.20 4.00 9.29
N ARG A 16 -14.98 2.99 9.71
CA ARG A 16 -15.00 1.68 9.06
C ARG A 16 -15.65 1.75 7.68
N ALA A 17 -16.69 2.55 7.51
CA ALA A 17 -17.29 2.80 6.21
C ALA A 17 -16.30 3.48 5.26
N ASP A 18 -15.54 4.47 5.74
CA ASP A 18 -14.49 5.11 4.96
C ASP A 18 -13.37 4.13 4.58
N GLU A 19 -12.95 3.24 5.49
CA GLU A 19 -11.97 2.19 5.21
C GLU A 19 -12.49 1.17 4.19
N GLU A 20 -13.74 0.72 4.31
CA GLU A 20 -14.37 -0.20 3.35
C GLU A 20 -14.52 0.43 1.96
N VAL A 21 -14.94 1.70 1.90
CA VAL A 21 -15.04 2.45 0.65
C VAL A 21 -13.67 2.65 0.03
N ALA A 22 -12.66 2.98 0.83
CA ALA A 22 -11.29 3.12 0.37
C ALA A 22 -10.72 1.78 -0.12
N LEU A 23 -11.03 0.66 0.57
CA LEU A 23 -10.65 -0.69 0.17
C LEU A 23 -11.30 -1.08 -1.16
N ALA A 24 -12.60 -0.83 -1.30
CA ALA A 24 -13.32 -1.07 -2.56
C ALA A 24 -12.74 -0.23 -3.70
N ALA A 25 -12.36 1.03 -3.43
CA ALA A 25 -11.71 1.90 -4.41
C ALA A 25 -10.36 1.35 -4.86
N VAL A 26 -9.48 0.92 -3.93
CA VAL A 26 -8.17 0.35 -4.30
C VAL A 26 -8.25 -1.01 -4.98
N VAL A 27 -9.30 -1.78 -4.73
CA VAL A 27 -9.58 -3.05 -5.45
C VAL A 27 -9.94 -2.80 -6.91
N HIS A 28 -10.69 -1.73 -7.18
CA HIS A 28 -11.07 -1.36 -8.56
C HIS A 28 -9.98 -0.58 -9.29
N ASP A 29 -9.24 0.27 -8.57
CA ASP A 29 -8.13 1.07 -9.09
C ASP A 29 -7.07 1.22 -7.98
N GLY A 30 -5.98 0.45 -8.07
CA GLY A 30 -4.92 0.49 -7.05
C GLY A 30 -4.28 1.88 -6.88
N ASP A 31 -4.40 2.77 -7.88
CA ASP A 31 -3.92 4.16 -7.77
C ASP A 31 -4.83 5.05 -6.91
N ALA A 32 -6.01 4.55 -6.49
CA ALA A 32 -6.91 5.21 -5.54
C ALA A 32 -6.26 5.47 -4.17
N LEU A 33 -5.14 4.79 -3.85
CA LEU A 33 -4.34 5.06 -2.66
C LEU A 33 -3.89 6.54 -2.59
N ARG A 34 -3.77 7.23 -3.73
CA ARG A 34 -3.47 8.68 -3.79
C ARG A 34 -4.54 9.57 -3.17
N LEU A 35 -5.76 9.06 -3.00
CA LEU A 35 -6.90 9.77 -2.43
C LEU A 35 -7.07 9.46 -0.94
N ALA A 36 -6.47 8.36 -0.46
CA ALA A 36 -6.49 7.98 0.94
C ALA A 36 -5.69 9.00 1.78
N ASP A 37 -6.03 9.12 3.06
CA ASP A 37 -5.31 10.00 3.98
C ASP A 37 -3.95 9.39 4.39
N ALA A 38 -3.16 10.15 5.15
CA ALA A 38 -1.82 9.72 5.57
C ALA A 38 -1.84 8.44 6.43
N THR A 39 -2.89 8.23 7.23
CA THR A 39 -3.06 7.06 8.10
C THR A 39 -3.22 5.81 7.25
N LEU A 40 -4.11 5.84 6.25
CA LEU A 40 -4.31 4.72 5.33
C LEU A 40 -3.10 4.47 4.41
N ARG A 41 -2.36 5.50 4.02
CA ARG A 41 -1.09 5.36 3.29
C ARG A 41 0.04 4.79 4.14
N ALA A 42 -0.07 4.90 5.46
CA ALA A 42 0.83 4.26 6.41
C ALA A 42 0.31 2.88 6.88
N ASP A 43 -0.95 2.54 6.56
CA ASP A 43 -1.50 1.24 6.88
C ASP A 43 -0.96 0.19 5.90
N ARG A 44 -0.17 -0.73 6.45
CA ARG A 44 0.48 -1.80 5.69
C ARG A 44 -0.52 -2.69 4.96
N ARG A 45 -1.65 -3.04 5.57
CA ARG A 45 -2.65 -3.93 4.96
C ARG A 45 -3.34 -3.22 3.80
N PHE A 46 -3.70 -1.96 4.00
CA PHE A 46 -4.33 -1.13 2.98
C PHE A 46 -3.41 -0.91 1.78
N VAL A 47 -2.15 -0.55 2.02
CA VAL A 47 -1.15 -0.41 0.95
C VAL A 47 -0.88 -1.74 0.25
N LEU A 48 -0.79 -2.86 0.99
CA LEU A 48 -0.63 -4.18 0.37
C LEU A 48 -1.80 -4.52 -0.56
N ALA A 49 -3.03 -4.26 -0.15
CA ALA A 49 -4.19 -4.43 -1.01
C ALA A 49 -4.07 -3.55 -2.28
N ALA A 50 -3.71 -2.28 -2.13
CA ALA A 50 -3.55 -1.38 -3.28
C ALA A 50 -2.43 -1.83 -4.24
N VAL A 51 -1.25 -2.22 -3.73
CA VAL A 51 -0.13 -2.65 -4.59
C VAL A 51 -0.39 -3.97 -5.29
N MET A 52 -1.25 -4.83 -4.75
CA MET A 52 -1.71 -6.04 -5.43
C MET A 52 -2.55 -5.74 -6.68
N HIS A 53 -3.24 -4.60 -6.72
CA HIS A 53 -4.03 -4.19 -7.87
C HIS A 53 -3.26 -3.24 -8.82
N SER A 54 -2.38 -2.39 -8.29
CA SER A 54 -1.49 -1.52 -9.08
C SER A 54 -0.11 -1.40 -8.43
N GLY A 55 0.94 -1.86 -9.12
CA GLY A 55 2.32 -1.65 -8.64
C GLY A 55 2.69 -0.17 -8.45
N TYR A 56 1.99 0.77 -9.09
CA TYR A 56 2.19 2.21 -8.90
C TYR A 56 1.62 2.74 -7.59
N ALA A 57 0.75 1.98 -6.90
CA ALA A 57 0.24 2.36 -5.60
C ALA A 57 1.38 2.63 -4.59
N LEU A 58 2.52 1.96 -4.74
CA LEU A 58 3.71 2.16 -3.90
C LEU A 58 4.18 3.63 -3.86
N LEU A 59 3.98 4.39 -4.94
CA LEU A 59 4.30 5.83 -4.99
C LEU A 59 3.58 6.64 -3.90
N TRP A 60 2.38 6.21 -3.52
CA TRP A 60 1.51 6.92 -2.57
C TRP A 60 1.62 6.39 -1.15
N ALA A 61 2.34 5.28 -0.94
CA ALA A 61 2.58 4.74 0.37
C ALA A 61 3.48 5.67 1.20
N SER A 62 3.37 5.55 2.52
CA SER A 62 4.30 6.20 3.46
C SER A 62 5.75 5.81 3.18
N ASP A 63 6.69 6.65 3.60
CA ASP A 63 8.11 6.41 3.40
C ASP A 63 8.57 5.13 4.12
N GLU A 64 7.99 4.82 5.28
CA GLU A 64 8.22 3.59 6.02
C GLU A 64 7.83 2.36 5.19
N LEU A 65 6.67 2.37 4.53
CA LEU A 65 6.20 1.26 3.72
C LEU A 65 6.92 1.18 2.36
N ARG A 66 7.44 2.29 1.85
CA ARG A 66 8.34 2.30 0.69
C ARG A 66 9.72 1.72 1.01
N ALA A 67 10.10 1.64 2.30
CA ALA A 67 11.27 0.90 2.78
C ALA A 67 10.94 -0.54 3.21
N ASP A 68 9.66 -0.92 3.27
CA ASP A 68 9.26 -2.30 3.59
C ASP A 68 9.53 -3.21 2.37
N ARG A 69 10.51 -4.10 2.52
CA ARG A 69 10.93 -5.04 1.48
C ARG A 69 9.77 -5.89 0.96
N GLU A 70 8.86 -6.33 1.82
CA GLU A 70 7.73 -7.16 1.41
C GLU A 70 6.71 -6.37 0.59
N VAL A 71 6.42 -5.13 1.00
CA VAL A 71 5.50 -4.23 0.28
C VAL A 71 6.08 -3.87 -1.09
N VAL A 72 7.37 -3.50 -1.14
CA VAL A 72 8.05 -3.18 -2.39
C VAL A 72 8.11 -4.40 -3.32
N LEU A 73 8.42 -5.59 -2.80
CA LEU A 73 8.41 -6.82 -3.62
C LEU A 73 7.01 -7.16 -4.12
N ALA A 74 5.96 -6.95 -3.33
CA ALA A 74 4.58 -7.11 -3.78
C ALA A 74 4.23 -6.14 -4.93
N ALA A 75 4.65 -4.88 -4.84
CA ALA A 75 4.47 -3.91 -5.91
C ALA A 75 5.28 -4.28 -7.17
N VAL A 76 6.52 -4.73 -6.99
CA VAL A 76 7.42 -5.16 -8.08
C VAL A 76 6.91 -6.41 -8.79
N ARG A 77 6.24 -7.33 -8.08
CA ARG A 77 5.53 -8.48 -8.68
C ARG A 77 4.49 -8.04 -9.71
N GLN A 78 3.72 -7.01 -9.37
CA GLN A 78 2.68 -6.51 -10.24
C GLN A 78 3.27 -5.67 -11.38
N ARG A 79 4.35 -4.94 -11.10
CA ARG A 79 5.06 -4.15 -12.12
C ARG A 79 6.50 -3.90 -11.71
N ALA A 80 7.45 -4.39 -12.52
CA ALA A 80 8.88 -4.18 -12.28
C ALA A 80 9.28 -2.70 -12.08
N SER A 81 8.62 -1.77 -12.78
CA SER A 81 8.90 -0.32 -12.63
C SER A 81 8.52 0.25 -11.26
N ALA A 82 7.78 -0.50 -10.43
CA ALA A 82 7.45 -0.09 -9.07
C ALA A 82 8.71 0.11 -8.20
N LEU A 83 9.81 -0.57 -8.53
CA LEU A 83 11.09 -0.43 -7.85
C LEU A 83 11.60 1.02 -7.82
N LEU A 84 11.25 1.83 -8.82
CA LEU A 84 11.61 3.26 -8.88
C LEU A 84 10.99 4.09 -7.73
N TYR A 85 9.92 3.57 -7.11
CA TYR A 85 9.23 4.22 -6.01
C TYR A 85 9.60 3.64 -4.65
N ALA A 86 10.49 2.65 -4.57
CA ALA A 86 11.04 2.19 -3.30
C ALA A 86 11.84 3.32 -2.61
N GLN A 87 12.16 3.15 -1.34
CA GLN A 87 13.12 4.03 -0.67
C GLN A 87 14.53 3.86 -1.26
N GLU A 88 15.32 4.94 -1.25
CA GLU A 88 16.63 5.00 -1.90
C GLU A 88 17.57 3.90 -1.41
N ASP A 89 17.53 3.59 -0.11
CA ASP A 89 18.30 2.49 0.49
C ASP A 89 18.03 1.13 -0.16
N LEU A 90 16.77 0.84 -0.49
CA LEU A 90 16.41 -0.40 -1.20
C LEU A 90 16.75 -0.34 -2.69
N GLN A 91 16.69 0.84 -3.31
CA GLN A 91 17.12 1.04 -4.69
C GLN A 91 18.63 0.88 -4.86
N MET A 92 19.41 1.08 -3.79
CA MET A 92 20.86 0.92 -3.78
C MET A 92 21.30 -0.46 -3.25
N ASP A 93 20.41 -1.20 -2.60
CA ASP A 93 20.64 -2.58 -2.18
C ASP A 93 20.63 -3.51 -3.40
N ARG A 94 21.84 -3.77 -3.91
CA ARG A 94 22.04 -4.70 -5.03
C ARG A 94 21.46 -6.09 -4.78
N GLY A 95 21.50 -6.59 -3.54
CA GLY A 95 20.93 -7.90 -3.19
C GLY A 95 19.42 -7.88 -3.32
N PHE A 96 18.79 -6.79 -2.88
CA PHE A 96 17.36 -6.56 -3.04
C PHE A 96 16.95 -6.43 -4.52
N ILE A 97 17.66 -5.61 -5.30
CA ILE A 97 17.37 -5.43 -6.73
C ILE A 97 17.47 -6.77 -7.48
N LEU A 98 18.51 -7.56 -7.20
CA LEU A 98 18.65 -8.88 -7.82
C LEU A 98 17.49 -9.80 -7.48
N ALA A 99 17.05 -9.82 -6.22
CA ALA A 99 15.87 -10.57 -5.82
C ALA A 99 14.61 -10.07 -6.55
N ALA A 100 14.42 -8.76 -6.61
CA ALA A 100 13.27 -8.10 -7.26
C ALA A 100 13.20 -8.37 -8.78
N VAL A 101 14.35 -8.39 -9.47
CA VAL A 101 14.46 -8.70 -10.90
C VAL A 101 14.26 -10.19 -11.16
N ALA A 102 14.87 -11.06 -10.35
CA ALA A 102 14.70 -12.52 -10.48
C ALA A 102 13.21 -12.90 -10.40
N LEU A 103 12.48 -12.22 -9.52
CA LEU A 103 11.08 -12.47 -9.27
C LEU A 103 10.14 -12.12 -10.45
N ASN A 104 10.52 -11.16 -11.30
CA ASN A 104 9.83 -10.88 -12.57
C ASN A 104 10.29 -11.81 -13.70
N GLY A 105 11.54 -12.29 -13.65
CA GLY A 105 12.09 -13.24 -14.62
C GLY A 105 11.50 -14.65 -14.52
N GLU A 106 11.07 -15.08 -13.33
CA GLU A 106 10.35 -16.35 -13.14
C GLU A 106 8.89 -16.32 -13.65
N ALA A 107 8.35 -15.13 -13.94
CA ALA A 107 6.98 -14.95 -14.42
C ALA A 107 6.87 -14.88 -15.97
N LEU A 108 7.99 -15.00 -16.69
CA LEU A 108 8.11 -15.00 -18.16
C LEU A 108 8.37 -16.40 -18.72
#